data_AF-A0A0P0WK27-F1
#
_entry.id   AF-A0A0P0WK27-F1
#
_cell.length_a   1.000
_cell.length_b   1.000
_cell.length_c   1.000
_cell.angle_alpha   90.00
_cell.angle_beta   90.00
_cell.angle_gamma   90.00
#
_symmetry.space_group_name_H-M   'P 1'
#
loop_
_entity.id
_entity.type
_entity.pdbx_description
1 polymer ?
#
loop_
_entity_poly.entity_id
_entity_poly.type
_entity_poly.pdbx_seq_one_letter_code
_entity_poly.pdbx_strand_id
1 'polypeptide(L)'
;MTSLSITVMTLNLHEGEQPSESPNSWERRRDICVSVITSYSPTILCTQQGLRWQLDYLQQCLPGYEQFGISRKGSEDNTDEYCTIFYEKEKVELTEGGTFWLSESPSVPGSVSWGATAPCIATWATHFNSNK
;
A
#
# COMPACT_ATOMS: atom_id res chain seq x y z
N MET A 1 19.92 -24.18 -7.93
CA MET A 1 18.98 -23.19 -7.40
C MET A 1 18.86 -22.07 -8.41
N THR A 2 17.71 -21.92 -9.06
CA THR A 2 17.39 -20.71 -9.80
C THR A 2 17.31 -19.55 -8.81
N SER A 3 18.15 -18.53 -8.98
CA SER A 3 18.04 -17.30 -8.20
C SER A 3 16.67 -16.66 -8.48
N LEU A 4 15.89 -16.41 -7.43
CA LEU A 4 14.65 -15.65 -7.55
C LEU A 4 15.02 -14.17 -7.71
N SER A 5 14.85 -13.63 -8.91
CA SER A 5 14.93 -12.18 -9.11
C SER A 5 13.62 -11.55 -8.64
N ILE A 6 13.70 -10.65 -7.65
CA ILE A 6 12.57 -9.91 -7.11
C ILE A 6 12.70 -8.46 -7.56
N THR A 7 11.64 -7.93 -8.16
CA THR A 7 11.48 -6.50 -8.45
C THR A 7 10.66 -5.85 -7.36
N VAL A 8 11.13 -4.72 -6.82
CA VAL A 8 10.42 -3.97 -5.78
C VAL A 8 10.12 -2.56 -6.27
N MET A 9 8.96 -2.02 -5.90
CA MET A 9 8.55 -0.66 -6.21
C MET A 9 8.01 0.03 -4.96
N THR A 10 8.34 1.31 -4.80
CA THR A 10 7.62 2.20 -3.89
C THR A 10 6.92 3.29 -4.69
N LEU A 11 5.65 3.57 -4.39
CA LEU A 11 4.84 4.56 -5.11
C LEU A 11 3.87 5.26 -4.16
N ASN A 12 4.11 6.54 -3.89
CA ASN A 12 3.12 7.36 -3.20
C ASN A 12 1.97 7.69 -4.17
N LEU A 13 0.73 7.35 -3.79
CA LEU A 13 -0.47 7.52 -4.63
C LEU A 13 -0.99 8.94 -4.67
N HIS A 14 -0.45 9.83 -3.83
CA HIS A 14 -0.84 11.21 -3.66
C HIS A 14 -2.29 11.38 -3.19
N GLU A 15 -2.57 12.54 -2.59
CA GLU A 15 -3.87 12.86 -2.00
C GLU A 15 -5.04 12.52 -2.94
N GLY A 16 -6.04 11.82 -2.37
CA GLY A 16 -7.22 11.38 -3.12
C GLY A 16 -8.32 12.42 -3.20
N GLU A 17 -8.45 13.29 -2.19
CA GLU A 17 -9.62 14.17 -2.02
C GLU A 17 -9.54 15.52 -2.78
N GLN A 18 -8.74 15.60 -3.84
CA GLN A 18 -8.73 16.77 -4.70
C GLN A 18 -10.07 16.90 -5.45
N PRO A 19 -10.54 18.14 -5.74
CA PRO A 19 -11.69 18.34 -6.60
C PRO A 19 -11.51 17.65 -7.95
N SER A 20 -12.58 17.07 -8.51
CA SER A 20 -12.55 16.39 -9.82
C SER A 20 -11.98 17.24 -10.96
N GLU A 21 -12.18 18.56 -10.86
CA GLU A 21 -11.68 19.56 -11.80
C GLU A 21 -10.17 19.80 -11.71
N SER A 22 -9.53 19.39 -10.60
CA SER A 22 -8.08 19.50 -10.46
C SER A 22 -7.40 18.69 -11.57
N PRO A 23 -6.36 19.24 -12.24
CA PRO A 23 -5.55 18.46 -13.17
C PRO A 23 -4.83 17.29 -12.49
N ASN A 24 -4.68 17.34 -11.17
CA ASN A 24 -4.02 16.32 -10.36
C ASN A 24 -5.02 15.46 -9.56
N SER A 25 -6.32 15.50 -9.89
CA SER A 25 -7.32 14.63 -9.24
C SER A 25 -7.00 13.15 -9.42
N TRP A 26 -7.47 12.31 -8.50
CA TRP A 26 -7.28 10.86 -8.62
C TRP A 26 -7.87 10.33 -9.93
N GLU A 27 -9.03 10.81 -10.34
CA GLU A 27 -9.70 10.36 -11.57
C GLU A 27 -8.82 10.55 -12.82
N ARG A 28 -8.01 11.60 -12.85
CA ARG A 28 -7.08 11.88 -13.96
C ARG A 28 -5.77 11.11 -13.86
N ARG A 29 -5.37 10.70 -12.65
CA ARG A 29 -4.08 10.03 -12.39
C ARG A 29 -4.18 8.51 -12.35
N ARG A 30 -5.33 7.95 -11.97
CA ARG A 30 -5.48 6.52 -11.63
C ARG A 30 -5.05 5.57 -12.76
N ASP A 31 -5.39 5.89 -14.01
CA ASP A 31 -5.03 5.08 -15.18
C ASP A 31 -3.51 5.15 -15.44
N ILE A 32 -2.88 6.31 -15.20
CA ILE A 32 -1.43 6.50 -15.30
C ILE A 32 -0.71 5.69 -14.20
N CYS A 33 -1.22 5.73 -12.96
CA CYS A 33 -0.68 4.92 -11.86
C CYS A 33 -0.71 3.42 -12.22
N VAL A 34 -1.83 2.92 -12.74
CA VAL A 34 -1.94 1.52 -13.20
C VAL A 34 -0.96 1.22 -14.35
N SER A 35 -0.83 2.13 -15.31
CA SER A 35 0.10 1.97 -16.43
C SER A 35 1.56 1.89 -15.97
N VAL A 36 1.97 2.71 -15.01
CA VAL A 36 3.31 2.65 -14.42
C VAL A 36 3.53 1.31 -13.71
N ILE A 37 2.61 0.89 -12.83
CA ILE A 37 2.74 -0.37 -12.08
C ILE A 37 2.84 -1.57 -13.03
N THR A 38 1.96 -1.64 -14.03
CA THR A 38 1.92 -2.76 -14.99
C THR A 38 3.13 -2.78 -15.93
N SER A 39 3.68 -1.61 -16.30
CA SER A 39 4.87 -1.51 -17.16
C SER A 39 6.14 -2.07 -16.49
N TYR A 40 6.28 -1.87 -15.17
CA TYR A 40 7.43 -2.38 -14.42
C TYR A 40 7.19 -3.77 -13.80
N SER A 41 5.93 -4.17 -13.60
CA SER A 41 5.51 -5.46 -13.04
C SER A 41 6.33 -5.86 -11.80
N PRO A 42 6.28 -5.05 -10.71
CA PRO A 42 7.03 -5.34 -9.50
C PRO A 42 6.51 -6.61 -8.81
N THR A 43 7.40 -7.47 -8.32
CA THR A 43 6.98 -8.60 -7.48
C THR A 43 6.33 -8.12 -6.17
N ILE A 44 6.83 -7.00 -5.62
CA ILE A 44 6.30 -6.32 -4.45
C ILE A 44 6.20 -4.82 -4.72
N LEU A 45 5.02 -4.23 -4.47
CA LEU A 45 4.74 -2.80 -4.58
C LEU A 45 4.29 -2.26 -3.22
N CYS A 46 5.00 -1.29 -2.67
CA CYS A 46 4.60 -0.58 -1.45
C CYS A 46 4.03 0.79 -1.81
N THR A 47 2.79 1.07 -1.41
CA THR A 47 2.14 2.36 -1.64
C THR A 47 2.09 3.20 -0.37
N GLN A 48 2.04 4.53 -0.52
CA GLN A 48 1.76 5.48 0.56
C GLN A 48 0.60 6.40 0.17
N GLN A 49 -0.06 7.01 1.16
CA GLN A 49 -1.23 7.89 0.99
C GLN A 49 -2.42 7.25 0.27
N GLY A 50 -2.47 5.91 0.20
CA GLY A 50 -3.60 5.25 -0.44
C GLY A 50 -4.83 5.29 0.46
N LEU A 51 -5.91 5.90 0.01
CA LEU A 51 -7.23 5.73 0.61
C LEU A 51 -7.87 4.42 0.13
N ARG A 52 -8.78 3.85 0.93
CA ARG A 52 -9.44 2.56 0.63
C ARG A 52 -9.94 2.48 -0.82
N TRP A 53 -10.66 3.50 -1.28
CA TRP A 53 -11.23 3.54 -2.63
C TRP A 53 -10.17 3.69 -3.75
N GLN A 54 -9.01 4.29 -3.49
CA GLN A 54 -7.89 4.32 -4.45
C GLN A 54 -7.24 2.93 -4.54
N LEU A 55 -7.04 2.27 -3.40
CA LEU A 55 -6.48 0.93 -3.31
C LEU A 55 -7.39 -0.12 -3.93
N ASP A 56 -8.71 -0.02 -3.70
CA ASP A 56 -9.70 -0.90 -4.29
C ASP A 56 -9.73 -0.77 -5.82
N TYR A 57 -9.56 0.46 -6.34
CA TYR A 57 -9.40 0.68 -7.78
C TYR A 57 -8.13 0.01 -8.32
N LEU A 58 -6.98 0.17 -7.65
CA LEU A 58 -5.74 -0.52 -8.05
C LEU A 58 -5.91 -2.05 -8.01
N GLN A 59 -6.51 -2.60 -6.96
CA GLN A 59 -6.77 -4.03 -6.81
C GLN A 59 -7.65 -4.59 -7.96
N GLN A 60 -8.67 -3.84 -8.39
CA GLN A 60 -9.50 -4.22 -9.54
C GLN A 60 -8.70 -4.23 -10.85
N CYS A 61 -7.78 -3.28 -11.03
CA CYS A 61 -6.92 -3.20 -12.22
C CYS A 61 -5.73 -4.17 -12.20
N LEU A 62 -5.38 -4.74 -11.03
CA LEU A 62 -4.23 -5.61 -10.82
C LEU A 62 -4.64 -7.01 -10.29
N PRO A 63 -5.44 -7.79 -11.04
CA PRO A 63 -6.01 -9.06 -10.55
C PRO A 63 -4.96 -10.15 -10.21
N GLY A 64 -3.72 -9.99 -10.68
CA GLY A 64 -2.58 -10.85 -10.33
C GLY A 64 -1.91 -10.52 -8.99
N TYR A 65 -2.33 -9.45 -8.32
CA TYR A 65 -1.78 -9.01 -7.05
C TYR A 65 -2.78 -9.27 -5.92
N GLU A 66 -2.25 -9.54 -4.73
CA GLU A 66 -2.96 -9.43 -3.46
C GLU A 66 -2.46 -8.19 -2.72
N GLN A 67 -3.22 -7.69 -1.74
CA GLN A 67 -2.84 -6.52 -0.94
C GLN A 67 -2.86 -6.80 0.56
N PHE A 68 -1.97 -6.15 1.30
CA PHE A 68 -1.82 -6.28 2.74
C PHE A 68 -1.60 -4.93 3.43
N GLY A 69 -2.25 -4.73 4.57
CA GLY A 69 -2.12 -3.53 5.41
C GLY A 69 -3.47 -3.05 5.95
N ILE A 70 -3.41 -2.20 6.97
CA ILE A 70 -4.57 -1.55 7.58
C ILE A 70 -4.43 -0.03 7.50
N SER A 71 -5.52 0.68 7.75
CA SER A 71 -5.53 2.15 7.77
C SER A 71 -4.68 2.65 8.93
N ARG A 72 -4.14 3.87 8.79
CA ARG A 72 -3.43 4.55 9.88
C ARG A 72 -4.28 4.83 11.11
N LYS A 73 -5.60 4.62 11.06
CA LYS A 73 -6.49 4.66 12.23
C LYS A 73 -6.75 3.28 12.86
N GLY A 74 -6.36 2.19 12.21
CA GLY A 74 -6.56 0.81 12.70
C GLY A 74 -7.34 -0.07 11.74
N SER A 75 -7.63 -1.29 12.18
CA SER A 75 -8.45 -2.26 11.42
C SER A 75 -9.95 -1.96 11.49
N GLU A 76 -10.40 -1.24 12.51
CA GLU A 76 -11.82 -0.91 12.75
C GLU A 76 -12.26 0.38 12.05
N ASP A 77 -11.32 1.27 11.72
CA ASP A 77 -11.59 2.51 11.00
C ASP A 77 -10.79 2.53 9.70
N ASN A 78 -11.49 2.35 8.58
CA ASN A 78 -10.93 2.30 7.23
C ASN A 78 -10.97 3.64 6.48
N THR A 79 -11.29 4.74 7.17
CA THR A 79 -11.56 6.07 6.57
C THR A 79 -10.32 6.88 6.25
N ASP A 80 -9.12 6.35 6.51
CA ASP A 80 -7.89 7.11 6.45
C ASP A 80 -6.78 6.36 5.68
N GLU A 81 -5.66 7.04 5.42
CA GLU A 81 -4.56 6.57 4.57
C GLU A 81 -3.93 5.24 5.03
N TYR A 82 -3.40 4.49 4.08
CA TYR A 82 -2.71 3.21 4.27
C TYR A 82 -1.27 3.28 3.78
N CYS A 83 -0.44 2.40 4.33
CA CYS A 83 0.85 1.98 3.76
C CYS A 83 0.71 0.55 3.20
N THR A 84 -0.04 0.38 2.10
CA THR A 84 -0.38 -0.94 1.57
C THR A 84 0.79 -1.61 0.85
N ILE A 85 0.95 -2.91 1.07
CA ILE A 85 1.87 -3.79 0.32
C ILE A 85 1.03 -4.60 -0.66
N PHE A 86 1.24 -4.39 -1.96
CA PHE A 86 0.77 -5.27 -3.02
C PHE A 86 1.86 -6.29 -3.36
N TYR A 87 1.49 -7.53 -3.64
CA TYR A 87 2.43 -8.57 -4.05
C TYR A 87 1.84 -9.50 -5.11
N GLU A 88 2.68 -9.92 -6.07
CA GLU A 88 2.25 -10.76 -7.19
C GLU A 88 2.05 -12.22 -6.73
N LYS A 89 0.78 -12.66 -6.70
CA LYS A 89 0.37 -13.92 -6.06
C LYS A 89 0.92 -15.18 -6.74
N GLU A 90 1.36 -15.09 -8.00
CA GLU A 90 2.01 -16.21 -8.69
C GLU A 90 3.51 -16.33 -8.38
N LYS A 91 4.12 -15.30 -7.80
CA LYS A 91 5.55 -15.31 -7.44
C LYS A 91 5.75 -15.49 -5.95
N VAL A 92 4.92 -14.84 -5.15
CA VAL A 92 5.09 -14.78 -3.70
C VAL A 92 3.78 -14.92 -2.94
N GLU A 93 3.84 -15.55 -1.77
CA GLU A 93 2.76 -15.62 -0.78
C GLU A 93 3.22 -14.97 0.52
N LEU A 94 2.48 -13.98 1.03
CA LEU A 94 2.69 -13.38 2.34
C LEU A 94 2.34 -14.38 3.46
N THR A 95 3.28 -14.69 4.35
CA THR A 95 3.02 -15.60 5.48
C THR A 95 3.01 -14.92 6.84
N GLU A 96 3.72 -13.79 6.98
CA GLU A 96 3.75 -13.02 8.22
C GLU A 96 3.93 -11.53 7.91
N GLY A 97 3.12 -10.72 8.58
CA GLY A 97 3.16 -9.26 8.47
C GLY A 97 2.35 -8.59 9.56
N GLY A 98 2.47 -7.27 9.64
CA GLY A 98 1.71 -6.46 10.57
C GLY A 98 1.79 -4.98 10.24
N THR A 99 1.11 -4.18 11.06
CA THR A 99 1.20 -2.72 11.02
C THR A 99 1.39 -2.21 12.44
N PHE A 100 2.33 -1.28 12.63
CA PHE A 100 2.53 -0.58 13.88
C PHE A 100 2.56 0.92 13.66
N TRP A 101 2.25 1.67 14.72
CA TRP A 101 2.25 3.12 14.71
C TRP A 101 3.64 3.67 15.05
N LEU A 102 4.07 4.68 14.31
CA LEU A 102 5.29 5.43 14.56
C LEU A 102 5.01 6.43 15.67
N SER A 103 4.92 5.93 16.90
CA SER A 103 4.59 6.69 18.10
C SER A 103 5.27 6.07 19.34
N GLU A 104 5.12 6.71 20.51
CA GLU A 104 5.51 6.16 21.81
C GLU A 104 4.67 4.94 22.22
N SER A 105 3.59 4.65 21.49
CA SER A 105 2.73 3.49 21.71
C SER A 105 2.47 2.73 20.40
N PRO A 106 3.48 2.01 19.85
CA PRO A 106 3.39 1.43 18.51
C PRO A 106 2.29 0.38 18.32
N SER A 107 1.76 -0.17 19.40
CA SER A 107 0.65 -1.13 19.40
C SER A 107 -0.73 -0.49 19.53
N VAL A 108 -0.83 0.83 19.69
CA VAL A 108 -2.09 1.55 19.88
C VAL A 108 -2.54 2.20 18.56
N PRO A 109 -3.67 1.76 17.99
CA PRO A 109 -4.21 2.34 16.76
C PRO A 109 -4.45 3.84 16.85
N GLY A 110 -4.02 4.56 15.81
CA GLY A 110 -4.19 6.02 15.72
C GLY A 110 -3.32 6.82 16.68
N SER A 111 -2.32 6.21 17.33
CA SER A 111 -1.42 6.94 18.24
C SER A 111 -0.51 7.91 17.49
N VAL A 112 -0.24 9.04 18.14
CA VAL A 112 0.53 10.18 17.60
C VAL A 112 1.53 10.62 18.67
N SER A 113 2.79 10.82 18.28
CA SER A 113 3.84 11.30 19.19
C SER A 113 4.77 12.30 18.49
N TRP A 114 5.68 12.90 19.27
CA TRP A 114 6.77 13.75 18.77
C TRP A 114 6.34 14.94 17.90
N GLY A 115 5.12 15.44 18.10
CA GLY A 115 4.60 16.61 17.37
C GLY A 115 4.08 16.31 15.96
N ALA A 116 3.89 15.04 15.58
CA ALA A 116 3.21 14.69 14.35
C ALA A 116 1.75 15.20 14.35
N THR A 117 1.23 15.57 13.18
CA THR A 117 -0.13 16.11 13.02
C THR A 117 -1.18 15.04 12.71
N ALA A 118 -0.74 13.83 12.40
CA ALA A 118 -1.58 12.67 12.10
C ALA A 118 -0.84 11.39 12.51
N PRO A 119 -1.57 10.26 12.71
CA PRO A 119 -0.94 8.97 12.94
C PRO A 119 -0.03 8.58 11.77
N CYS A 120 1.18 8.13 12.06
CA CYS A 120 2.07 7.57 11.05
C CYS A 120 2.19 6.07 11.29
N ILE A 121 2.24 5.26 10.22
CA ILE A 121 2.32 3.79 10.33
C ILE A 121 3.44 3.22 9.48
N ALA A 122 3.91 2.05 9.89
CA ALA A 122 4.71 1.16 9.06
C ALA A 122 3.97 -0.19 8.95
N THR A 123 3.65 -0.58 7.72
CA THR A 123 3.19 -1.94 7.39
C THR A 123 4.39 -2.74 6.92
N TRP A 124 4.54 -3.96 7.42
CA TRP A 124 5.69 -4.82 7.16
C TRP A 124 5.27 -6.24 6.83
N ALA A 125 6.18 -6.94 6.14
CA ALA A 125 6.11 -8.36 5.81
C ALA A 125 7.51 -8.97 5.98
N THR A 126 7.64 -10.07 6.71
CA THR A 126 8.95 -10.73 6.97
C THR A 126 9.22 -11.91 6.06
N HIS A 127 8.18 -12.59 5.60
CA HIS A 127 8.31 -13.85 4.89
C HIS A 127 7.38 -13.90 3.68
N PHE A 128 8.00 -14.20 2.53
CA PHE A 128 7.34 -14.53 1.28
C PHE A 128 7.80 -15.90 0.82
N ASN A 129 6.88 -16.83 0.60
CA ASN A 129 7.21 -18.11 -0.04
C ASN A 129 7.29 -17.91 -1.55
N SER A 130 8.30 -18.49 -2.21
CA SER A 130 8.31 -18.60 -3.68
C SER A 130 7.25 -19.59 -4.12
N ASN A 131 6.35 -19.19 -5.02
CA ASN A 131 5.35 -20.09 -5.60
C ASN A 131 5.87 -20.89 -6.82
N LYS A 132 7.19 -20.87 -7.04
CA LYS A 132 7.92 -21.66 -8.04
C LYS A 132 8.89 -22.65 -7.40
#